data_AF-A0A9J5XN21-F1
#
_entry.id   AF-A0A9J5XN21-F1
#
_cell.length_a   1.000
_cell.length_b   1.000
_cell.length_c   1.000
_cell.angle_alpha   90.00
_cell.angle_beta   90.00
_cell.angle_gamma   90.00
#
_symmetry.space_group_name_H-M   'P 1'
#
loop_
_entity.id
_entity.type
_entity.pdbx_description
1 polymer ?
#
loop_
_entity_poly.entity_id
_entity_poly.type
_entity_poly.pdbx_seq_one_letter_code
_entity_poly.pdbx_strand_id
1 'polypeptide(L)'
;MENNVFHEKQIAYGRFSSVNKGLRELDLFIRQKVGKKIVDPDKRDALCSRLKAEMLHPLSVIITNRGPDTELLVANPVELDGKGRPRVFYDVTLALKTLGICIFSAEIGRHCTSDREWEFYRFLLDENCRFDMTSMVG
;
A
#
# COMPACT_ATOMS: atom_id res chain seq x y z
N MET A 1 8.25 -22.55 -16.29
CA MET A 1 7.50 -23.19 -15.18
C MET A 1 8.21 -22.82 -13.89
N GLU A 2 7.90 -21.67 -13.29
CA GLU A 2 8.62 -21.19 -12.10
C GLU A 2 7.70 -20.47 -11.11
N ASN A 3 6.47 -20.96 -10.94
CA ASN A 3 5.46 -20.35 -10.08
C ASN A 3 5.04 -21.27 -8.93
N ASN A 4 5.98 -21.73 -8.09
CA ASN A 4 5.58 -22.52 -6.91
C ASN A 4 6.43 -22.42 -5.64
N VAL A 5 7.43 -21.54 -5.55
CA VAL A 5 8.37 -21.53 -4.39
C VAL A 5 7.89 -20.67 -3.21
N PHE A 6 6.76 -19.96 -3.33
CA PHE A 6 6.28 -19.03 -2.29
C PHE A 6 5.21 -19.59 -1.34
N HIS A 7 4.63 -20.77 -1.59
CA HIS A 7 3.52 -21.31 -0.78
C HIS A 7 3.87 -21.87 0.61
N GLU A 8 5.16 -21.86 1.00
CA GLU A 8 5.65 -22.48 2.25
C GLU A 8 6.45 -21.54 3.16
N LYS A 9 6.07 -20.27 3.30
CA LYS A 9 6.75 -19.35 4.24
C LYS A 9 5.74 -18.66 5.16
N GLN A 10 6.10 -18.52 6.44
CA GLN A 10 5.29 -17.82 7.45
C GLN A 10 6.20 -16.87 8.24
N ILE A 11 5.73 -15.63 8.42
CA ILE A 11 6.36 -14.69 9.36
C ILE A 11 5.99 -15.13 10.77
N ALA A 12 6.97 -15.48 11.59
CA ALA A 12 6.72 -15.85 12.98
C ALA A 12 6.54 -14.62 13.88
N TYR A 13 7.38 -13.61 13.65
CA TYR A 13 7.30 -12.31 14.29
C TYR A 13 8.11 -11.30 13.48
N GLY A 14 7.80 -10.02 13.69
CA GLY A 14 8.57 -8.89 13.19
C GLY A 14 8.82 -7.90 14.32
N ARG A 15 9.93 -7.17 14.25
CA ARG A 15 10.27 -6.10 15.19
C ARG A 15 10.68 -4.86 14.41
N PHE A 16 10.05 -3.74 14.74
CA PHE A 16 10.52 -2.44 14.31
C PHE A 16 11.47 -1.87 15.36
N SER A 17 12.61 -1.34 14.93
CA SER A 17 13.48 -0.56 15.82
C SER A 17 12.90 0.83 16.07
N SER A 18 13.49 1.55 17.02
CA SER A 18 13.15 2.96 17.26
C SER A 18 13.58 3.81 16.06
N VAL A 19 12.82 4.86 15.77
CA VAL A 19 13.16 5.78 14.68
C VAL A 19 14.46 6.49 15.01
N ASN A 20 15.42 6.45 14.08
CA ASN A 20 16.68 7.17 14.16
C ASN A 20 16.85 8.01 12.89
N LYS A 21 16.79 9.34 13.00
CA LYS A 21 16.94 10.29 11.88
C LYS A 21 16.02 9.98 10.69
N GLY A 22 14.77 9.60 10.98
CA GLY A 22 13.77 9.24 9.95
C GLY A 22 13.94 7.83 9.36
N LEU A 23 15.00 7.10 9.74
CA LEU A 23 15.20 5.71 9.37
C LEU A 23 14.66 4.79 10.47
N ARG A 24 14.17 3.63 10.07
CA ARG A 24 13.67 2.58 10.98
C ARG A 24 14.08 1.22 10.43
N GLU A 25 14.61 0.37 11.28
CA GLU A 25 14.97 -1.00 10.90
C GLU A 25 13.78 -1.92 11.15
N LEU A 26 13.64 -2.93 10.29
CA LEU A 26 12.64 -3.98 10.38
C LEU A 26 13.36 -5.32 10.42
N ASP A 27 13.30 -5.99 11.57
CA ASP A 27 13.74 -7.37 11.74
C ASP A 27 12.56 -8.30 11.49
N LEU A 28 12.67 -9.22 10.51
CA LEU A 28 11.66 -10.24 10.26
C LEU A 28 12.22 -11.63 10.56
N PHE A 29 11.52 -12.39 11.40
CA PHE A 29 11.82 -13.81 11.61
C PHE A 29 10.86 -14.67 10.79
N ILE A 30 11.39 -15.28 9.74
CA ILE A 30 10.62 -16.04 8.76
C ILE A 30 10.99 -17.53 8.86
N ARG A 31 9.97 -18.38 8.96
CA ARG A 31 10.11 -19.84 9.00
C ARG A 31 9.46 -20.45 7.76
N GLN A 32 9.95 -21.59 7.32
CA GLN A 32 9.22 -22.45 6.39
C GLN A 32 8.02 -23.07 7.11
N LYS A 33 6.96 -23.44 6.38
CA LYS A 33 5.76 -24.07 6.97
C LYS A 33 6.06 -25.31 7.83
N VAL A 34 7.16 -26.03 7.53
CA VAL A 34 7.63 -27.20 8.29
C VAL A 34 8.38 -26.78 9.58
N GLY A 35 8.35 -25.51 9.98
CA GLY A 35 9.05 -24.97 11.16
C GLY A 35 10.56 -24.78 10.97
N LYS A 36 11.11 -25.14 9.81
CA LYS A 36 12.55 -25.07 9.51
C LYS A 36 12.99 -23.64 9.17
N LYS A 37 14.22 -23.28 9.56
CA LYS A 37 14.87 -22.02 9.20
C LYS A 37 15.28 -22.05 7.71
N ILE A 38 15.19 -20.91 7.03
CA ILE A 38 15.77 -20.74 5.69
C ILE A 38 17.30 -20.60 5.87
N VAL A 39 18.04 -21.69 5.63
CA VAL A 39 19.51 -21.71 5.80
C VAL A 39 20.25 -21.30 4.52
N ASP A 40 19.64 -21.60 3.38
CA ASP A 40 20.15 -21.29 2.04
C ASP A 40 20.30 -19.76 1.84
N PRO A 41 21.53 -19.26 1.55
CA PRO A 41 21.79 -17.83 1.40
C PRO A 41 21.08 -17.22 0.19
N ASP A 42 21.05 -17.91 -0.95
CA ASP A 42 20.41 -17.40 -2.17
C ASP A 42 18.89 -17.24 -1.95
N LYS A 43 18.27 -18.19 -1.24
CA LYS A 43 16.85 -18.08 -0.86
C LYS A 43 16.58 -16.94 0.12
N ARG A 44 17.52 -16.59 0.99
CA ARG A 44 17.40 -15.45 1.91
C ARG A 44 17.54 -14.13 1.14
N ASP A 45 18.48 -14.05 0.22
CA ASP A 45 18.74 -12.84 -0.56
C ASP A 45 17.62 -12.56 -1.56
N ALA A 46 17.08 -13.59 -2.21
CA ALA A 46 15.89 -13.46 -3.04
C ALA A 46 14.67 -12.96 -2.24
N LEU A 47 14.48 -13.48 -1.02
CA LEU A 47 13.39 -13.05 -0.14
C LEU A 47 13.58 -11.61 0.34
N CYS A 48 14.79 -11.25 0.74
CA CYS A 48 15.12 -9.89 1.16
C CYS A 48 14.93 -8.89 0.01
N SER A 49 15.39 -9.25 -1.19
CA SER A 49 15.23 -8.43 -2.40
C SER A 49 13.75 -8.24 -2.74
N ARG A 50 12.94 -9.30 -2.64
CA ARG A 50 11.49 -9.18 -2.87
C ARG A 50 10.81 -8.29 -1.83
N LEU A 51 11.11 -8.46 -0.54
CA LEU A 51 10.55 -7.62 0.52
C LEU A 51 10.92 -6.15 0.31
N LYS A 52 12.18 -5.86 -0.05
CA LYS A 52 12.61 -4.50 -0.40
C LYS A 52 11.81 -3.94 -1.58
N ALA A 53 11.65 -4.71 -2.65
CA ALA A 53 10.87 -4.28 -3.81
C ALA A 53 9.40 -3.98 -3.45
N GLU A 54 8.74 -4.80 -2.63
CA GLU A 54 7.38 -4.51 -2.16
C GLU A 54 7.31 -3.28 -1.24
N MET A 55 8.37 -3.00 -0.46
CA MET A 55 8.46 -1.80 0.38
C MET A 55 8.73 -0.52 -0.43
N LEU A 56 9.34 -0.62 -1.62
CA LEU A 56 9.63 0.53 -2.50
C LEU A 56 8.40 1.04 -3.25
N HIS A 57 7.33 0.26 -3.30
CA HIS A 57 6.07 0.63 -3.94
C HIS A 57 4.95 0.72 -2.91
N PRO A 58 5.04 1.66 -1.96
CA PRO A 58 3.94 1.91 -1.04
C PRO A 58 2.70 2.38 -1.80
N LEU A 59 1.56 2.37 -1.11
CA LEU A 59 0.34 3.06 -1.54
C LEU A 59 0.69 4.46 -2.08
N SER A 60 0.26 4.77 -3.30
CA SER A 60 0.41 6.11 -3.88
C SER A 60 -0.87 6.91 -3.66
N VAL A 61 -0.74 8.16 -3.25
CA VAL A 61 -1.86 9.08 -3.00
C VAL A 61 -1.59 10.37 -3.77
N ILE A 62 -2.51 10.75 -4.65
CA ILE A 62 -2.39 11.92 -5.52
C ILE A 62 -3.70 12.71 -5.43
N ILE A 63 -3.59 14.03 -5.28
CA ILE A 63 -4.71 14.96 -5.44
C ILE A 63 -4.55 15.62 -6.81
N THR A 64 -5.61 15.62 -7.59
CA THR A 64 -5.62 16.22 -8.93
C THR A 64 -6.91 17.00 -9.15
N ASN A 65 -6.85 17.99 -10.03
CA ASN A 65 -8.04 18.70 -10.49
C ASN A 65 -8.61 17.95 -11.71
N ARG A 66 -9.92 17.80 -11.76
CA ARG A 66 -10.67 17.20 -12.87
C ARG A 66 -11.71 18.22 -13.35
N GLY A 67 -11.24 19.26 -14.02
CA GLY A 67 -12.09 20.39 -14.40
C GLY A 67 -12.41 21.25 -13.18
N PRO A 68 -13.70 21.53 -12.86
CA PRO A 68 -14.08 22.27 -11.67
C PRO A 68 -14.07 21.42 -10.38
N ASP A 69 -13.83 20.10 -10.48
CA ASP A 69 -13.92 19.20 -9.34
C ASP A 69 -12.52 18.76 -8.87
N THR A 70 -12.34 18.58 -7.57
CA THR A 70 -11.13 17.97 -6.99
C THR A 70 -11.28 16.46 -6.88
N GLU A 71 -10.26 15.71 -7.28
CA GLU A 71 -10.20 14.25 -7.19
C GLU A 71 -9.01 13.79 -6.34
N LEU A 72 -9.28 12.88 -5.39
CA LEU A 72 -8.28 12.12 -4.68
C LEU A 72 -8.16 10.72 -5.30
N LEU A 73 -6.99 10.42 -5.85
CA LEU A 73 -6.63 9.11 -6.39
C LEU A 73 -5.71 8.40 -5.41
N VAL A 74 -6.10 7.20 -5.01
CA VAL A 74 -5.28 6.29 -4.20
C VAL A 74 -5.00 5.03 -4.99
N ALA A 75 -3.74 4.79 -5.32
CA ALA A 75 -3.29 3.61 -6.06
C ALA A 75 -2.61 2.64 -5.10
N ASN A 76 -3.27 1.50 -4.85
CA ASN A 76 -2.73 0.42 -4.04
C ASN A 76 -2.30 -0.73 -4.94
N PRO A 77 -1.06 -1.22 -4.86
CA PRO A 77 -0.74 -2.44 -5.57
C PRO A 77 -1.48 -3.65 -4.99
N VAL A 78 -1.97 -4.52 -5.87
CA VAL A 78 -2.61 -5.78 -5.47
C VAL A 78 -1.55 -6.73 -4.91
N GLU A 79 -1.91 -7.46 -3.85
CA GLU A 79 -1.03 -8.45 -3.25
C GLU A 79 -0.79 -9.63 -4.22
N LEU A 80 0.31 -10.35 -4.02
CA LEU A 80 0.66 -11.51 -4.85
C LEU A 80 -0.40 -12.62 -4.84
N ASP A 81 -1.27 -12.64 -3.83
CA ASP A 81 -2.38 -13.58 -3.74
C ASP A 81 -3.67 -13.09 -4.44
N GLY A 82 -3.58 -11.96 -5.17
CA GLY A 82 -4.68 -11.35 -5.92
C GLY A 82 -5.65 -10.55 -5.05
N LYS A 83 -5.40 -10.47 -3.74
CA LYS A 83 -6.26 -9.71 -2.82
C LYS A 83 -5.85 -8.24 -2.79
N GLY A 84 -6.87 -7.39 -2.81
CA GLY A 84 -6.71 -5.97 -2.50
C GLY A 84 -6.44 -5.80 -1.00
N ARG A 85 -6.01 -4.60 -0.60
CA ARG A 85 -5.83 -4.28 0.83
C ARG A 85 -7.18 -3.91 1.44
N PRO A 86 -7.73 -4.70 2.39
CA PRO A 86 -9.13 -4.57 2.81
C PRO A 86 -9.50 -3.23 3.47
N ARG A 87 -8.53 -2.40 3.84
CA ARG A 87 -8.74 -1.17 4.62
C ARG A 87 -8.56 0.13 3.84
N VAL A 88 -8.05 0.10 2.61
CA VAL A 88 -7.70 1.35 1.90
C VAL A 88 -8.92 2.27 1.77
N PHE A 89 -10.06 1.74 1.33
CA PHE A 89 -11.30 2.53 1.24
C PHE A 89 -11.75 3.09 2.59
N TYR A 90 -11.70 2.27 3.64
CA TYR A 90 -12.10 2.69 4.99
C TYR A 90 -11.17 3.78 5.55
N ASP A 91 -9.85 3.60 5.43
CA ASP A 91 -8.86 4.53 5.96
C ASP A 91 -8.96 5.89 5.26
N VAL A 92 -9.17 5.90 3.94
CA VAL A 92 -9.35 7.13 3.15
C VAL A 92 -10.64 7.84 3.52
N THR A 93 -11.77 7.12 3.56
CA THR A 93 -13.06 7.73 3.93
C THR A 93 -13.07 8.26 5.36
N LEU A 94 -12.42 7.56 6.29
CA LEU A 94 -12.24 8.04 7.67
C LEU A 94 -11.38 9.30 7.73
N ALA A 95 -10.28 9.35 6.98
CA ALA A 95 -9.41 10.53 6.92
C ALA A 95 -10.16 11.75 6.36
N LEU A 96 -10.85 11.60 5.23
CA LEU A 96 -11.64 12.67 4.61
C LEU A 96 -12.74 13.18 5.55
N LYS A 97 -13.46 12.26 6.21
CA LYS A 97 -14.46 12.61 7.23
C LYS A 97 -13.86 13.40 8.39
N THR A 98 -12.68 12.99 8.87
CA THR A 98 -11.98 13.67 9.98
C THR A 98 -11.55 15.07 9.59
N LEU A 99 -11.17 15.28 8.33
CA LEU A 99 -10.84 16.59 7.76
C LEU A 99 -12.06 17.45 7.42
N GLY A 100 -13.28 16.90 7.54
CA GLY A 100 -14.50 17.61 7.15
C GLY A 100 -14.66 17.77 5.64
N ILE A 101 -13.95 16.95 4.85
CA ILE A 101 -14.04 16.93 3.39
C ILE A 101 -15.12 15.94 2.99
N CYS A 102 -16.08 16.41 2.21
CA CYS A 102 -17.20 15.58 1.77
C CYS A 102 -16.84 14.85 0.47
N ILE A 103 -17.32 13.62 0.35
CA ILE A 103 -17.12 12.79 -0.85
C ILE A 103 -18.40 12.88 -1.67
N PHE A 104 -18.30 13.39 -2.89
CA PHE A 104 -19.41 13.41 -3.84
C PHE A 104 -19.64 12.02 -4.43
N SER A 105 -18.57 11.35 -4.87
CA SER A 105 -18.62 9.99 -5.39
C SER A 105 -17.32 9.24 -5.12
N ALA A 106 -17.39 7.91 -5.12
CA ALA A 106 -16.23 7.05 -4.97
C ALA A 106 -16.32 5.88 -5.96
N GLU A 107 -15.20 5.59 -6.63
CA GLU A 107 -15.06 4.50 -7.59
C GLU A 107 -13.85 3.63 -7.22
N ILE A 108 -14.01 2.31 -7.39
CA ILE A 108 -12.92 1.35 -7.21
C ILE A 108 -12.71 0.64 -8.55
N GLY A 109 -11.48 0.67 -9.04
CA GLY A 109 -11.08 0.03 -10.29
C GLY A 109 -9.85 -0.84 -10.10
N ARG A 110 -9.64 -1.77 -11.03
CA ARG A 110 -8.42 -2.57 -11.14
C ARG A 110 -7.79 -2.39 -12.50
N HIS A 111 -6.47 -2.27 -12.52
CA HIS A 111 -5.72 -2.12 -13.76
C HIS A 111 -4.41 -2.91 -13.67
N CYS A 112 -4.18 -3.75 -14.67
CA CYS A 112 -2.94 -4.50 -14.82
C CYS A 112 -1.95 -3.68 -15.64
N THR A 113 -0.80 -3.38 -15.05
CA THR A 113 0.40 -2.99 -15.79
C THR A 113 1.17 -4.26 -16.19
N SER A 114 2.22 -4.12 -17.01
CA SER A 114 3.03 -5.26 -17.47
C SER A 114 3.73 -6.01 -16.33
N ASP A 115 3.92 -5.35 -15.19
CA ASP A 115 4.67 -5.83 -14.02
C ASP A 115 3.78 -6.25 -12.83
N ARG A 116 2.60 -5.65 -12.65
CA ARG A 116 1.69 -5.98 -11.53
C ARG A 116 0.26 -5.46 -11.72
N GLU A 117 -0.67 -5.99 -10.92
CA GLU A 117 -2.04 -5.47 -10.82
C GLU A 117 -2.12 -4.39 -9.75
N TRP A 118 -2.94 -3.37 -10.01
CA TRP A 118 -3.19 -2.24 -9.13
C TRP A 118 -4.68 -2.07 -8.90
N GLU A 119 -5.04 -1.70 -7.68
CA GLU A 119 -6.37 -1.31 -7.25
C GLU A 119 -6.38 0.19 -7.01
N PHE A 120 -7.17 0.90 -7.80
CA PHE A 120 -7.29 2.35 -7.75
C PHE A 120 -8.60 2.73 -7.08
N TYR A 121 -8.53 3.67 -6.15
CA TYR A 121 -9.65 4.25 -5.46
C TYR A 121 -9.72 5.72 -5.83
N ARG A 122 -10.79 6.11 -6.50
CA ARG A 122 -11.02 7.48 -6.96
C ARG A 122 -12.13 8.08 -6.13
N PHE A 123 -11.86 9.21 -5.50
CA PHE A 123 -12.84 9.96 -4.71
C PHE A 123 -13.00 11.34 -5.33
N LEU A 124 -14.20 11.64 -5.82
CA LEU A 124 -14.56 13.00 -6.20
C LEU A 124 -14.95 13.75 -4.93
N LEU A 125 -14.31 14.87 -4.67
CA LEU A 125 -14.50 15.66 -3.46
C LEU A 125 -15.44 16.82 -3.74
N ASP A 126 -16.31 17.13 -2.79
CA ASP A 126 -17.19 18.30 -2.86
C ASP A 126 -16.43 19.53 -2.35
N GLU A 127 -16.19 20.48 -3.24
CA GLU A 127 -15.47 21.73 -2.96
C GLU A 127 -16.29 22.72 -2.12
N ASN A 128 -17.59 22.47 -1.90
CA ASN A 128 -18.43 23.31 -1.03
C ASN A 128 -18.20 23.06 0.47
N CYS A 129 -17.32 22.12 0.83
CA CYS A 129 -17.04 21.81 2.22
C CYS A 129 -16.02 22.80 2.81
N ARG A 130 -16.16 23.12 4.10
CA ARG A 130 -15.47 24.24 4.81
C ARG A 130 -13.94 24.15 4.87
N PHE A 131 -13.33 23.17 4.20
CA PHE A 131 -11.90 22.87 4.25
C PHE A 131 -11.21 23.44 3.02
N ASP A 132 -10.36 24.45 3.24
CA ASP A 132 -9.65 25.12 2.16
C ASP A 132 -8.35 24.36 1.82
N MET A 133 -8.41 23.47 0.81
CA MET A 133 -7.25 22.68 0.37
C MET A 133 -6.09 23.54 -0.15
N THR A 134 -6.36 24.80 -0.56
CA THR A 134 -5.33 25.72 -1.04
C THR A 134 -4.39 26.22 0.05
N SER A 135 -4.78 26.09 1.33
CA SER A 135 -3.97 26.50 2.49
C SER A 135 -2.83 25.53 2.85
N MET A 136 -2.78 24.35 2.22
CA MET A 136 -1.83 23.27 2.54
C MET A 136 -0.62 23.20 1.58
N VAL A 137 -0.55 24.07 0.57
CA VAL A 137 0.63 24.20 -0.29
C VAL A 137 1.60 25.18 0.38
N GLY A 138 2.53 24.63 1.18
CA GLY A 138 3.69 25.34 1.74
C GLY A 138 4.99 24.77 1.21
#